data_AF-A0A699IPU6-F1
#
_entry.id   AF-A0A699IPU6-F1
#
_cell.length_a   1.000
_cell.length_b   1.000
_cell.length_c   1.000
_cell.angle_alpha   90.00
_cell.angle_beta   90.00
_cell.angle_gamma   90.00
#
_symmetry.space_group_name_H-M   'P 1'
#
loop_
_entity.id
_entity.type
_entity.pdbx_description
1 polymer ?
#
loop_
_entity_poly.entity_id
_entity_poly.type
_entity_poly.pdbx_seq_one_letter_code
_entity_poly.pdbx_strand_id
1 'polypeptide(L)'
;MESFHLSVARAVNDGIFKGLRITSSSSLSHIFYADDTVFIGEWSIENLDNLLKILNCFHLASGLCINVNKSHVLGVSVPLDIVRQGALRIGCEVMQTPLKYLGVMVKTLSIGGRLTLLKSVLGAVLIYNMSLFKAPKCVLHELERLRNNFFKGGDSQDSKITWVAWVNVLSSKKNEGLGVSSFFALNRALLLKWVWRYLVQDGSLWYHIISVIYGSRLECHSRNTLSPWGVILREVHQLASKGFNFHSHCKIRVGDGLNTRFWFDTWILDLSLNVRFPRLFALELDKDISVAAKWSAPSFDASFRRQVRDGVERNQWSALLHMLSTITLSSSSDRYFCDLNDDGAYRVKDIRSELDDLFLHSSAVANRWVNLVPIKVNIFTWRVSLDRLPTRGNLISRGVTLDSPLCPICELSHEDSSHLFFSCELGKSISQRICRWRNIQWEEVSSFVDWFTWFGFIRLPSKIKAVLEGVFYSAWWHVWSFRNKLIFDSSPPRRSVIFDDLVSASFNWHLSDHRPILLREFNTDYGATPFRLFHSWFDFQGFDDMITQTWNPISLNDSNAMVRFKKKLQALKKVIRLWIGNYKRNQMNRTTDIK
;
A
#
# COMPACT_ATOMS: atom_id res chain seq x y z
N MET A 1 27.59 -1.55 -19.10
CA MET A 1 27.36 -1.12 -17.71
C MET A 1 28.38 -1.69 -16.74
N GLU A 2 28.63 -3.00 -16.69
CA GLU A 2 29.68 -3.58 -15.82
C GLU A 2 31.10 -3.07 -16.17
N SER A 3 31.45 -3.00 -17.46
CA SER A 3 32.69 -2.35 -17.92
C SER A 3 32.79 -0.87 -17.55
N PHE A 4 31.66 -0.18 -17.51
CA PHE A 4 31.58 1.22 -17.14
C PHE A 4 31.77 1.42 -15.63
N HIS A 5 31.14 0.57 -14.82
CA HIS A 5 31.37 0.48 -13.39
C HIS A 5 32.85 0.29 -13.06
N LEU A 6 33.54 -0.66 -13.70
CA LEU A 6 34.97 -0.88 -13.50
C LEU A 6 35.81 0.35 -13.88
N SER A 7 35.43 1.05 -14.96
CA SER A 7 36.14 2.26 -15.41
C SER A 7 36.00 3.42 -14.40
N VAL A 8 34.79 3.64 -13.89
CA VAL A 8 34.53 4.67 -12.88
C VAL A 8 35.17 4.29 -11.54
N ALA A 9 35.08 3.03 -11.12
CA ALA A 9 35.72 2.54 -9.90
C ALA A 9 37.24 2.72 -9.95
N ARG A 10 37.87 2.46 -11.10
CA ARG A 10 39.29 2.71 -11.31
C ARG A 10 39.62 4.21 -11.25
N ALA A 11 38.83 5.05 -11.91
CA ALA A 11 39.01 6.50 -11.82
C ALA A 11 38.88 7.04 -10.38
N VAL A 12 38.04 6.42 -9.55
CA VAL A 12 37.92 6.75 -8.13
C VAL A 12 39.16 6.30 -7.34
N ASN A 13 39.62 5.07 -7.56
CA ASN A 13 40.82 4.54 -6.91
C ASN A 13 42.08 5.34 -7.26
N ASP A 14 42.17 5.80 -8.51
CA ASP A 14 43.28 6.61 -9.01
C ASP A 14 43.14 8.11 -8.62
N GLY A 15 42.09 8.48 -7.88
CA GLY A 15 41.85 9.85 -7.41
C GLY A 15 41.38 10.84 -8.49
N ILE A 16 41.12 10.35 -9.71
CA ILE A 16 40.65 11.12 -10.86
C ILE A 16 39.22 11.62 -10.64
N PHE A 17 38.35 10.79 -10.05
CA PHE A 17 37.00 11.19 -9.65
C PHE A 17 36.85 11.05 -8.12
N LYS A 18 36.53 12.16 -7.45
CA LYS A 18 36.39 12.21 -6.00
C LYS A 18 34.93 11.94 -5.62
N GLY A 19 34.65 10.70 -5.21
CA GLY A 19 33.36 10.28 -4.67
C GLY A 19 33.10 10.81 -3.25
N LEU A 20 31.85 10.73 -2.78
CA LEU A 20 31.49 11.13 -1.42
C LEU A 20 31.99 10.09 -0.40
N ARG A 21 32.84 10.48 0.55
CA ARG A 21 33.28 9.60 1.64
C ARG A 21 32.17 9.42 2.67
N ILE A 22 31.70 8.18 2.84
CA ILE A 22 30.67 7.83 3.83
C ILE A 22 31.32 7.31 5.12
N THR A 23 32.40 6.53 4.99
CA THR A 23 33.22 6.04 6.10
C THR A 23 34.71 6.20 5.76
N SER A 24 35.60 5.89 6.70
CA SER A 24 37.05 5.88 6.47
C SER A 24 37.50 4.92 5.36
N SER A 25 36.67 3.93 4.99
CA SER A 25 36.99 2.88 4.01
C SER A 25 36.07 2.83 2.78
N SER A 26 34.94 3.56 2.77
CA SER A 26 33.94 3.46 1.69
C SER A 26 33.57 4.83 1.11
N SER A 27 33.74 4.96 -0.20
CA SER A 27 33.28 6.12 -0.98
C SER A 27 32.12 5.73 -1.89
N LEU A 28 31.09 6.58 -1.93
CA LEU A 28 29.98 6.46 -2.85
C LEU A 28 30.24 7.40 -4.03
N SER A 29 30.52 6.83 -5.20
CA SER A 29 30.86 7.58 -6.40
C SER A 29 29.80 7.50 -7.49
N HIS A 30 29.10 6.37 -7.59
CA HIS A 30 28.10 6.15 -8.64
C HIS A 30 27.13 5.03 -8.28
N ILE A 31 25.92 5.11 -8.82
CA ILE A 31 24.84 4.12 -8.69
C ILE A 31 24.28 3.87 -10.09
N PHE A 32 24.17 2.59 -10.47
CA PHE A 32 23.58 2.18 -11.74
C PHE A 32 22.27 1.45 -11.52
N TYR A 33 21.25 1.81 -12.29
CA TYR A 33 20.05 1.01 -12.47
C TYR A 33 19.68 0.97 -13.96
N ALA A 34 20.00 -0.14 -14.63
CA ALA A 34 19.91 -0.25 -16.09
C ALA A 34 20.70 0.86 -16.81
N ASP A 35 20.03 1.75 -17.54
CA ASP A 35 20.57 2.93 -18.21
C ASP A 35 20.60 4.18 -17.32
N ASP A 36 19.74 4.24 -16.30
CA ASP A 36 19.75 5.32 -15.32
C ASP A 36 21.01 5.24 -14.45
N THR A 37 21.81 6.30 -14.51
CA THR A 37 23.06 6.40 -13.77
C THR A 37 23.06 7.67 -12.94
N VAL A 38 23.41 7.55 -11.66
CA VAL A 38 23.63 8.70 -10.77
C VAL A 38 25.10 8.72 -10.37
N PHE A 39 25.78 9.83 -10.64
CA PHE A 39 27.13 10.11 -10.13
C PHE A 39 27.06 10.99 -8.90
N ILE A 40 27.85 10.66 -7.88
CA ILE A 40 27.88 11.34 -6.60
C ILE A 40 29.35 11.65 -6.29
N GLY A 41 29.68 12.92 -6.15
CA GLY A 41 31.06 13.33 -5.90
C GLY A 41 31.16 14.70 -5.26
N GLU A 42 32.36 15.05 -4.83
CA GLU A 42 32.67 16.39 -4.32
C GLU A 42 32.43 17.43 -5.41
N TRP A 43 31.86 18.57 -5.04
CA TRP A 43 31.60 19.65 -5.98
C TRP A 43 32.90 20.39 -6.32
N SER A 44 33.47 20.12 -7.49
CA SER A 44 34.55 20.91 -8.07
C SER A 44 34.49 20.86 -9.60
N ILE A 45 34.96 21.93 -10.25
CA ILE A 45 35.01 22.00 -11.72
C ILE A 45 35.88 20.87 -12.29
N GLU A 46 37.01 20.59 -11.63
CA GLU A 46 37.91 19.50 -11.99
C GLU A 46 37.20 18.13 -11.95
N ASN A 47 36.39 17.87 -10.92
CA ASN A 47 35.69 16.60 -10.77
C ASN A 47 34.58 16.43 -11.84
N LEU A 48 33.90 17.52 -12.21
CA LEU A 48 32.91 17.52 -13.29
C LEU A 48 33.56 17.30 -14.67
N ASP A 49 34.67 17.98 -14.96
CA ASP A 49 35.42 17.81 -16.20
C ASP A 49 35.98 16.38 -16.31
N ASN A 50 36.45 15.80 -15.20
CA ASN A 50 36.92 14.41 -15.16
C ASN A 50 35.77 13.42 -15.38
N LEU A 51 34.59 13.67 -14.82
CA LEU A 51 33.40 12.87 -15.09
C LEU A 51 33.03 12.89 -16.58
N LEU A 52 33.03 14.08 -17.22
CA LEU A 52 32.78 14.20 -18.65
C LEU A 52 33.82 13.46 -19.50
N LYS A 53 35.10 13.49 -19.11
CA LYS A 53 36.15 12.70 -19.79
C LYS A 53 35.90 11.20 -19.66
N ILE A 54 35.55 10.71 -18.48
CA ILE A 54 35.22 9.29 -18.24
C ILE A 54 34.05 8.86 -19.12
N LEU A 55 33.01 9.70 -19.19
CA LEU A 55 31.83 9.48 -20.01
C LEU A 55 32.15 9.49 -21.51
N ASN A 56 33.01 10.41 -21.96
CA ASN A 56 33.48 10.46 -23.35
C ASN A 56 34.31 9.25 -23.72
N CYS A 57 35.21 8.78 -22.84
CA CYS A 57 35.97 7.55 -23.05
C CYS A 57 35.02 6.34 -23.16
N PHE A 58 33.98 6.29 -22.32
CA PHE A 58 32.97 5.24 -22.42
C PHE A 58 32.17 5.33 -23.72
N HIS A 59 31.82 6.54 -24.18
CA HIS A 59 31.17 6.76 -25.46
C HIS A 59 32.03 6.25 -26.62
N LEU A 60 33.31 6.63 -26.66
CA LEU A 60 34.25 6.18 -27.68
C LEU A 60 34.43 4.66 -27.69
N ALA A 61 34.44 4.02 -26.52
CA ALA A 61 34.62 2.58 -26.41
C ALA A 61 33.34 1.76 -26.71
N SER A 62 32.16 2.31 -26.46
CA SER A 62 30.88 1.56 -26.52
C SER A 62 29.92 2.00 -27.62
N GLY A 63 30.13 3.18 -28.20
CA GLY A 63 29.18 3.84 -29.12
C GLY A 63 27.95 4.43 -28.44
N LEU A 64 27.80 4.31 -27.10
CA LEU A 64 26.64 4.81 -26.36
C LEU A 64 26.85 6.25 -25.91
N CYS A 65 25.91 7.15 -26.23
CA CYS A 65 25.98 8.57 -25.87
C CYS A 65 25.03 8.91 -24.71
N ILE A 66 25.38 9.92 -23.91
CA ILE A 66 24.52 10.41 -22.84
C ILE A 66 23.38 11.23 -23.44
N ASN A 67 22.18 11.03 -22.92
CA ASN A 67 21.05 11.90 -23.22
C ASN A 67 21.10 13.15 -22.33
N VAL A 68 21.68 14.22 -22.86
CA VAL A 68 21.84 15.49 -22.15
C VAL A 68 20.49 16.11 -21.76
N ASN A 69 19.45 15.93 -22.60
CA ASN A 69 18.09 16.44 -22.33
C ASN A 69 17.40 15.73 -21.15
N LYS A 70 17.82 14.51 -20.80
CA LYS A 70 17.33 13.75 -19.65
C LYS A 70 18.25 13.82 -18.44
N SER A 71 19.45 14.38 -18.62
CA SER A 71 20.46 14.49 -17.59
C SER A 71 20.23 15.76 -16.78
N HIS A 72 20.48 15.69 -15.47
CA HIS A 72 20.32 16.82 -14.59
C HIS A 72 21.46 16.89 -13.58
N VAL A 73 21.84 18.11 -13.22
CA VAL A 73 22.85 18.37 -12.19
C VAL A 73 22.18 18.96 -10.95
N LEU A 74 22.57 18.44 -9.79
CA LEU A 74 22.11 18.89 -8.49
C LEU A 74 23.32 19.24 -7.62
N GLY A 75 23.36 20.47 -7.10
CA GLY A 75 24.31 20.86 -6.06
C GLY A 75 23.65 20.73 -4.68
N VAL A 76 24.28 19.96 -3.79
CA VAL A 76 23.86 19.87 -2.38
C VAL A 76 24.76 20.79 -1.56
N SER A 77 24.16 21.78 -0.90
CA SER A 77 24.89 22.83 -0.16
C SER A 77 25.84 23.67 -1.04
N VAL A 78 25.50 23.83 -2.33
CA VAL A 78 26.23 24.65 -3.29
C VAL A 78 25.32 25.79 -3.78
N PRO A 79 25.80 27.05 -3.82
CA PRO A 79 25.05 28.19 -4.38
C PRO A 79 24.54 27.92 -5.82
N LEU A 80 23.29 28.30 -6.09
CA LEU A 80 22.58 27.95 -7.33
C LEU A 80 23.26 28.52 -8.60
N ASP A 81 23.90 29.67 -8.49
CA ASP A 81 24.72 30.30 -9.52
C ASP A 81 25.89 29.41 -9.95
N ILE A 82 26.59 28.79 -8.99
CA ILE A 82 27.68 27.85 -9.25
C ILE A 82 27.11 26.55 -9.88
N VAL A 83 25.96 26.09 -9.41
CA VAL A 83 25.28 24.91 -9.99
C VAL A 83 24.88 25.15 -11.45
N ARG A 84 24.39 26.34 -11.78
CA ARG A 84 24.07 26.72 -13.17
C ARG A 84 25.30 26.72 -14.06
N GLN A 85 26.45 27.20 -13.57
CA GLN A 85 27.71 27.12 -14.32
C GLN A 85 28.11 25.67 -14.59
N GLY A 86 28.01 24.78 -13.60
CA GLY A 86 28.27 23.34 -13.77
C GLY A 86 27.31 22.66 -14.76
N ALA A 87 26.03 23.02 -14.72
CA ALA A 87 25.02 22.50 -15.65
C ALA A 87 25.28 22.96 -17.09
N LEU A 88 25.61 24.23 -17.31
CA LEU A 88 26.02 24.76 -18.62
C LEU A 88 27.26 24.04 -19.17
N ARG A 89 28.21 23.70 -18.30
CA ARG A 89 29.43 22.96 -18.66
C ARG A 89 29.13 21.55 -19.16
N ILE A 90 28.19 20.86 -18.53
CA ILE A 90 27.74 19.52 -18.91
C ILE A 90 26.77 19.57 -20.10
N GLY A 91 26.15 20.73 -20.34
CA GLY A 91 25.14 20.96 -21.36
C GLY A 91 23.71 20.61 -20.91
N CYS A 92 23.49 20.31 -19.63
CA CYS A 92 22.22 19.81 -19.10
C CYS A 92 21.48 20.84 -18.23
N GLU A 93 20.26 20.51 -17.79
CA GLU A 93 19.48 21.39 -16.92
C GLU A 93 19.82 21.21 -15.43
N VAL A 94 19.71 22.29 -14.65
CA VAL A 94 19.78 22.22 -13.18
C VAL A 94 18.51 21.55 -12.66
N MET A 95 18.67 20.53 -11.80
CA MET A 95 17.54 19.92 -11.11
C MET A 95 16.93 20.93 -10.13
N GLN A 96 15.69 21.37 -10.39
CA GLN A 96 14.96 22.28 -9.50
C GLN A 96 14.28 21.49 -8.38
N THR A 97 14.56 21.85 -7.13
CA THR A 97 13.78 21.41 -5.98
C THR A 97 12.64 22.42 -5.73
N PRO A 98 11.43 21.96 -5.36
CA PRO A 98 11.02 20.58 -5.07
C PRO A 98 10.82 19.72 -6.32
N LEU A 99 11.05 18.41 -6.17
CA LEU A 99 10.80 17.40 -7.21
C LEU A 99 9.43 17.59 -7.88
N LYS A 100 9.43 17.66 -9.22
CA LYS A 100 8.25 17.38 -10.03
C LYS A 100 8.10 15.86 -10.11
N TYR A 101 7.10 15.29 -9.43
CA TYR A 101 6.72 13.90 -9.63
C TYR A 101 5.52 13.85 -10.58
N LEU A 102 5.65 13.12 -11.70
CA LEU A 102 4.62 13.03 -12.75
C LEU A 102 4.12 14.41 -13.23
N GLY A 103 5.02 15.40 -13.34
CA GLY A 103 4.68 16.75 -13.80
C GLY A 103 4.02 17.67 -12.78
N VAL A 104 3.79 17.24 -11.53
CA VAL A 104 3.11 18.04 -10.50
C VAL A 104 4.13 18.61 -9.50
N MET A 105 4.05 19.93 -9.24
CA MET A 105 4.79 20.55 -8.14
C MET A 105 4.19 20.11 -6.80
N VAL A 106 4.97 19.36 -6.03
CA VAL A 106 4.55 18.81 -4.73
C VAL A 106 4.15 19.91 -3.73
N LYS A 107 4.72 21.12 -3.85
CA LYS A 107 4.42 22.27 -2.97
C LYS A 107 3.02 22.87 -3.15
N THR A 108 2.36 22.70 -4.29
CA THR A 108 1.04 23.31 -4.57
C THR A 108 -0.13 22.36 -4.32
N LEU A 109 0.13 21.17 -3.78
CA LEU A 109 -0.90 20.14 -3.58
C LEU A 109 -1.82 20.49 -2.41
N SER A 110 -3.12 20.36 -2.64
CA SER A 110 -4.11 20.39 -1.56
C SER A 110 -3.90 19.21 -0.59
N ILE A 111 -4.44 19.30 0.62
CA ILE A 111 -4.38 18.18 1.58
C ILE A 111 -5.01 16.90 1.01
N GLY A 112 -6.06 17.03 0.17
CA GLY A 112 -6.65 15.92 -0.56
C GLY A 112 -5.69 15.34 -1.61
N GLY A 113 -5.00 16.19 -2.39
CA GLY A 113 -3.99 15.74 -3.36
C GLY A 113 -2.82 15.00 -2.69
N ARG A 114 -2.34 15.51 -1.56
CA ARG A 114 -1.31 14.83 -0.75
C ARG A 114 -1.81 13.49 -0.20
N LEU A 115 -3.05 13.42 0.30
CA LEU A 115 -3.64 12.14 0.72
C LEU A 115 -3.68 11.13 -0.41
N THR A 116 -4.10 11.55 -1.61
CA THR A 116 -4.17 10.70 -2.80
C THR A 116 -2.80 10.14 -3.16
N LEU A 117 -1.78 11.01 -3.30
CA LEU A 117 -0.41 10.56 -3.62
C LEU A 117 0.21 9.71 -2.50
N LEU A 118 -0.12 10.00 -1.25
CA LEU A 118 0.34 9.19 -0.12
C LEU A 118 -0.18 7.75 -0.22
N LYS A 119 -1.42 7.55 -0.67
CA LYS A 119 -2.01 6.23 -0.88
C LYS A 119 -1.52 5.55 -2.16
N SER A 120 -1.52 6.28 -3.29
CA SER A 120 -1.23 5.69 -4.60
C SER A 120 0.25 5.51 -4.89
N VAL A 121 1.11 6.36 -4.31
CA VAL A 121 2.56 6.36 -4.57
C VAL A 121 3.32 5.87 -3.35
N LEU A 122 3.31 6.63 -2.25
CA LEU A 122 4.14 6.30 -1.08
C LEU A 122 3.74 4.96 -0.46
N GLY A 123 2.44 4.62 -0.49
CA GLY A 123 1.94 3.31 -0.08
C GLY A 123 2.36 2.17 -1.01
N ALA A 124 2.53 2.44 -2.31
CA ALA A 124 2.76 1.41 -3.32
C ALA A 124 4.25 1.11 -3.56
N VAL A 125 5.11 2.14 -3.49
CA VAL A 125 6.56 2.05 -3.76
C VAL A 125 7.25 0.95 -2.94
N LEU A 126 6.76 0.69 -1.73
CA LEU A 126 7.37 -0.24 -0.80
C LEU A 126 6.75 -1.64 -0.82
N ILE A 127 5.67 -1.86 -1.58
CA ILE A 127 4.92 -3.13 -1.55
C ILE A 127 5.81 -4.32 -1.90
N TYR A 128 6.68 -4.19 -2.92
CA TYR A 128 7.57 -5.29 -3.31
C TYR A 128 8.49 -5.71 -2.16
N ASN A 129 9.23 -4.75 -1.59
CA ASN A 129 10.17 -5.02 -0.50
C ASN A 129 9.46 -5.49 0.78
N MET A 130 8.33 -4.85 1.12
CA MET A 130 7.49 -5.24 2.26
C MET A 130 6.80 -6.59 2.07
N SER A 131 6.70 -7.11 0.84
CA SER A 131 6.18 -8.46 0.61
C SER A 131 7.22 -9.54 0.84
N LEU A 132 8.51 -9.22 0.69
CA LEU A 132 9.59 -10.21 0.81
C LEU A 132 10.13 -10.33 2.24
N PHE A 133 10.22 -9.20 2.95
CA PHE A 133 10.92 -9.14 4.23
C PHE A 133 10.07 -8.49 5.33
N LYS A 134 10.24 -8.99 6.55
CA LYS A 134 9.80 -8.29 7.76
C LYS A 134 10.62 -7.02 7.92
N ALA A 135 9.97 -5.88 7.69
CA ALA A 135 10.58 -4.58 7.92
C ALA A 135 10.86 -4.39 9.42
N PRO A 136 12.08 -3.92 9.78
CA PRO A 136 12.40 -3.53 11.16
C PRO A 136 11.49 -2.39 11.63
N LYS A 137 11.17 -2.37 12.93
CA LYS A 137 10.28 -1.34 13.51
C LYS A 137 10.83 0.08 13.31
N CYS A 138 12.14 0.29 13.45
CA CYS A 138 12.78 1.58 13.23
C CYS A 138 12.58 2.09 11.80
N VAL A 139 12.71 1.22 10.80
CA VAL A 139 12.46 1.53 9.39
C VAL A 139 10.99 1.88 9.18
N LEU A 140 10.06 1.10 9.74
CA LEU A 140 8.63 1.40 9.66
C LEU A 140 8.30 2.76 10.28
N HIS A 141 8.87 3.08 11.44
CA HIS A 141 8.67 4.38 12.09
C HIS A 141 9.21 5.54 11.25
N GLU A 142 10.40 5.39 10.66
CA GLU A 142 10.96 6.45 9.82
C GLU A 142 10.14 6.66 8.54
N LEU A 143 9.69 5.58 7.91
CA LEU A 143 8.80 5.64 6.76
C LEU A 143 7.45 6.30 7.08
N GLU A 144 6.87 6.02 8.25
CA GLU A 144 5.66 6.69 8.72
C GLU A 144 5.91 8.17 9.04
N ARG A 145 7.07 8.52 9.60
CA ARG A 145 7.49 9.91 9.83
C ARG A 145 7.57 10.68 8.51
N LEU A 146 8.14 10.08 7.47
CA LEU A 146 8.19 10.67 6.12
C LEU A 146 6.78 10.88 5.54
N ARG A 147 5.88 9.90 5.68
CA ARG A 147 4.47 10.02 5.26
C ARG A 147 3.74 11.14 5.99
N ASN A 148 3.92 11.24 7.31
CA ASN A 148 3.32 12.29 8.12
C ASN A 148 3.84 13.68 7.70
N ASN A 149 5.15 13.82 7.54
CA ASN A 149 5.78 15.07 7.07
C ASN A 149 5.25 15.49 5.70
N PHE A 150 5.15 14.55 4.76
CA PHE A 150 4.55 14.80 3.46
C PHE A 150 3.07 15.20 3.56
N PHE A 151 2.28 14.50 4.38
CA PHE A 151 0.85 14.77 4.53
C PHE A 151 0.54 16.16 5.10
N LYS A 152 1.30 16.60 6.11
CA LYS A 152 1.22 17.98 6.62
C LYS A 152 1.86 19.00 5.65
N GLY A 153 2.70 18.51 4.74
CA GLY A 153 3.52 19.25 3.77
C GLY A 153 4.54 20.15 4.44
N GLY A 154 5.22 19.59 5.43
CA GLY A 154 6.48 20.14 5.91
C GLY A 154 7.55 19.96 4.83
N ASP A 155 8.45 20.93 4.75
CA ASP A 155 9.68 20.82 3.97
C ASP A 155 10.86 20.54 4.92
N SER A 156 12.03 20.22 4.39
CA SER A 156 13.26 19.99 5.16
C SER A 156 13.65 21.16 6.08
N GLN A 157 13.19 22.38 5.77
CA GLN A 157 13.47 23.60 6.53
C GLN A 157 12.30 24.08 7.41
N ASP A 158 11.07 23.59 7.21
CA ASP A 158 9.87 24.11 7.87
C ASP A 158 9.13 23.03 8.69
N SER A 159 9.15 23.17 10.02
CA SER A 159 8.33 22.34 10.91
C SER A 159 6.88 22.81 10.93
N LYS A 160 6.03 22.21 10.09
CA LYS A 160 4.57 22.47 10.16
C LYS A 160 3.92 21.81 11.38
N ILE A 161 2.97 22.54 11.98
CA ILE A 161 2.15 22.09 13.12
C ILE A 161 1.36 20.83 12.73
N THR A 162 1.41 19.82 13.59
CA THR A 162 0.61 18.61 13.48
C THR A 162 -0.77 18.87 14.09
N TRP A 163 -1.77 19.09 13.25
CA TRP A 163 -3.14 19.36 13.70
C TRP A 163 -3.86 18.12 14.19
N VAL A 164 -3.67 16.98 13.52
CA VAL A 164 -4.32 15.71 13.89
C VAL A 164 -3.23 14.66 14.13
N ALA A 165 -3.41 13.84 15.17
CA ALA A 165 -2.50 12.74 15.47
C ALA A 165 -2.38 11.80 14.26
N TRP A 166 -1.15 11.35 13.97
CA TRP A 166 -0.90 10.50 12.80
C TRP A 166 -1.65 9.17 12.86
N VAL A 167 -1.82 8.62 14.06
CA VAL A 167 -2.63 7.41 14.32
C VAL A 167 -4.04 7.57 13.74
N ASN A 168 -4.72 8.69 14.00
CA ASN A 168 -6.06 8.95 13.48
C ASN A 168 -6.06 9.10 11.94
N VAL A 169 -4.99 9.59 11.34
CA VAL A 169 -4.85 9.61 9.87
C VAL A 169 -4.73 8.18 9.31
N LEU A 170 -3.99 7.31 10.00
CA LEU A 170 -3.78 5.92 9.61
C LEU A 170 -5.05 5.07 9.74
N SER A 171 -5.85 5.31 10.78
CA SER A 171 -7.06 4.55 11.10
C SER A 171 -8.00 4.37 9.90
N SER A 172 -8.72 3.26 9.89
CA SER A 172 -9.69 2.92 8.85
C SER A 172 -10.78 4.00 8.76
N LYS A 173 -11.43 4.13 7.59
CA LYS A 173 -12.58 5.03 7.46
C LYS A 173 -13.76 4.62 8.35
N LYS A 174 -13.84 3.32 8.70
CA LYS A 174 -14.82 2.79 9.67
C LYS A 174 -14.58 3.38 11.06
N ASN A 175 -13.31 3.41 11.47
CA ASN A 175 -12.85 4.06 12.71
C ASN A 175 -12.49 5.54 12.49
N GLU A 176 -13.18 6.17 11.54
CA GLU A 176 -13.15 7.61 11.24
C GLU A 176 -11.79 8.22 10.90
N GLY A 177 -10.82 7.40 10.57
CA GLY A 177 -9.56 7.86 10.01
C GLY A 177 -9.63 8.11 8.50
N LEU A 178 -8.49 8.45 7.91
CA LEU A 178 -8.41 8.69 6.47
C LEU A 178 -8.25 7.41 5.65
N GLY A 179 -8.19 6.23 6.27
CA GLY A 179 -8.05 4.94 5.61
C GLY A 179 -6.74 4.83 4.83
N VAL A 180 -5.67 5.36 5.43
CA VAL A 180 -4.32 5.32 4.89
C VAL A 180 -3.65 3.98 5.22
N SER A 181 -3.97 3.45 6.40
CA SER A 181 -3.45 2.21 6.99
C SER A 181 -1.93 2.23 7.24
N SER A 182 -1.52 1.61 8.34
CA SER A 182 -0.13 1.65 8.78
C SER A 182 0.77 0.75 7.92
N PHE A 183 2.03 1.13 7.78
CA PHE A 183 3.04 0.27 7.16
C PHE A 183 3.34 -0.98 7.97
N PHE A 184 3.11 -0.93 9.29
CA PHE A 184 3.15 -2.13 10.12
C PHE A 184 2.10 -3.14 9.63
N ALA A 185 0.83 -2.76 9.58
CA ALA A 185 -0.24 -3.62 9.10
C ALA A 185 -0.03 -4.06 7.65
N LEU A 186 0.42 -3.15 6.75
CA LEU A 186 0.70 -3.49 5.35
C LEU A 186 1.80 -4.54 5.22
N ASN A 187 2.94 -4.36 5.89
CA ASN A 187 4.05 -5.32 5.83
C ASN A 187 3.60 -6.68 6.38
N ARG A 188 2.91 -6.70 7.52
CA ARG A 188 2.43 -7.94 8.13
C ARG A 188 1.41 -8.67 7.27
N ALA A 189 0.43 -7.96 6.73
CA ALA A 189 -0.52 -8.55 5.79
C ALA A 189 0.19 -9.12 4.55
N LEU A 190 1.13 -8.41 3.94
CA LEU A 190 1.86 -8.94 2.78
C LEU A 190 2.66 -10.21 3.11
N LEU A 191 3.22 -10.32 4.32
CA LEU A 191 3.91 -11.54 4.77
C LEU A 191 2.92 -12.71 4.97
N LEU A 192 1.77 -12.44 5.60
CA LEU A 192 0.72 -13.45 5.81
C LEU A 192 0.15 -13.98 4.49
N LYS A 193 0.18 -13.17 3.42
CA LYS A 193 -0.19 -13.63 2.07
C LYS A 193 0.66 -14.81 1.59
N TRP A 194 1.94 -14.88 1.97
CA TRP A 194 2.80 -16.02 1.61
C TRP A 194 2.43 -17.28 2.37
N VAL A 195 2.03 -17.14 3.64
CA VAL A 195 1.49 -18.25 4.44
C VAL A 195 0.18 -18.74 3.83
N TRP A 196 -0.71 -17.82 3.47
CA TRP A 196 -1.95 -18.14 2.76
C TRP A 196 -1.70 -18.91 1.46
N ARG A 197 -0.79 -18.43 0.61
CA ARG A 197 -0.42 -19.11 -0.64
C ARG A 197 0.14 -20.52 -0.41
N TYR A 198 0.89 -20.70 0.67
CA TYR A 198 1.37 -22.02 1.05
C TYR A 198 0.22 -22.94 1.47
N LEU A 199 -0.73 -22.45 2.28
CA LEU A 199 -1.89 -23.22 2.74
C LEU A 199 -2.83 -23.63 1.61
N VAL A 200 -3.10 -22.73 0.65
CA VAL A 200 -3.99 -23.02 -0.48
C VAL A 200 -3.41 -24.08 -1.42
N GLN A 201 -2.10 -24.32 -1.38
CA GLN A 201 -1.41 -25.27 -2.27
C GLN A 201 -1.78 -25.06 -3.74
N ASP A 202 -1.67 -23.81 -4.19
CA ASP A 202 -2.10 -23.36 -5.53
C ASP A 202 -1.30 -23.98 -6.71
N GLY A 203 -0.45 -24.97 -6.46
CA GLY A 203 0.45 -25.57 -7.44
C GLY A 203 1.53 -24.62 -7.94
N SER A 204 1.74 -23.47 -7.29
CA SER A 204 2.76 -22.53 -7.72
C SER A 204 4.17 -23.06 -7.47
N LEU A 205 5.12 -22.64 -8.31
CA LEU A 205 6.54 -22.93 -8.12
C LEU A 205 7.03 -22.53 -6.71
N TRP A 206 6.49 -21.43 -6.16
CA TRP A 206 6.76 -20.99 -4.80
C TRP A 206 6.40 -22.06 -3.77
N TYR A 207 5.19 -22.63 -3.85
CA TYR A 207 4.73 -23.69 -2.97
C TYR A 207 5.70 -24.88 -3.03
N HIS A 208 6.02 -25.37 -4.24
CA HIS A 208 6.93 -26.49 -4.41
C HIS A 208 8.33 -26.24 -3.82
N ILE A 209 8.89 -25.06 -4.04
CA ILE A 209 10.20 -24.69 -3.48
C ILE A 209 10.17 -24.71 -1.95
N ILE A 210 9.14 -24.12 -1.34
CA ILE A 210 9.03 -24.10 0.12
C ILE A 210 8.78 -25.50 0.67
N SER A 211 7.95 -26.30 0.02
CA SER A 211 7.68 -27.66 0.45
C SER A 211 8.90 -28.57 0.37
N VAL A 212 9.78 -28.39 -0.62
CA VAL A 212 11.04 -29.14 -0.73
C VAL A 212 12.04 -28.71 0.36
N ILE A 213 12.14 -27.40 0.66
CA ILE A 213 13.12 -26.89 1.61
C ILE A 213 12.70 -27.15 3.07
N TYR A 214 11.41 -26.96 3.38
CA TYR A 214 10.91 -26.96 4.77
C TYR A 214 10.00 -28.14 5.10
N GLY A 215 9.58 -28.93 4.10
CA GLY A 215 8.67 -30.05 4.23
C GLY A 215 7.28 -29.73 3.69
N SER A 216 6.45 -30.76 3.46
CA SER A 216 5.09 -30.58 2.90
C SER A 216 4.10 -29.98 3.90
N ARG A 217 4.38 -30.04 5.20
CA ARG A 217 3.47 -29.63 6.28
C ARG A 217 4.00 -28.40 7.01
N LEU A 218 3.15 -27.39 7.16
CA LEU A 218 3.50 -26.13 7.84
C LEU A 218 3.94 -26.34 9.29
N GLU A 219 3.36 -27.32 10.00
CA GLU A 219 3.70 -27.70 11.38
C GLU A 219 5.15 -28.18 11.53
N CYS A 220 5.73 -28.75 10.46
CA CYS A 220 7.10 -29.27 10.45
C CYS A 220 8.15 -28.16 10.20
N HIS A 221 7.72 -26.95 9.83
CA HIS A 221 8.63 -25.90 9.42
C HIS A 221 9.34 -25.28 10.64
N SER A 222 10.68 -25.36 10.66
CA SER A 222 11.48 -24.78 11.74
C SER A 222 11.40 -23.25 11.78
N ARG A 223 10.93 -22.74 12.92
CA ARG A 223 10.73 -21.30 13.21
C ARG A 223 12.03 -20.56 13.58
N ASN A 224 13.07 -21.32 13.93
CA ASN A 224 14.34 -20.77 14.40
C ASN A 224 15.34 -20.49 13.27
N THR A 225 14.97 -20.76 12.02
CA THR A 225 15.82 -20.45 10.87
C THR A 225 15.90 -18.93 10.64
N LEU A 226 17.08 -18.44 10.26
CA LEU A 226 17.30 -17.04 9.84
C LEU A 226 16.80 -16.76 8.41
N SER A 227 16.07 -17.72 7.83
CA SER A 227 15.51 -17.58 6.49
C SER A 227 14.35 -16.58 6.46
N PRO A 228 14.08 -15.92 5.32
CA PRO A 228 12.91 -15.06 5.17
C PRO A 228 11.60 -15.77 5.54
N TRP A 229 11.47 -17.05 5.17
CA TRP A 229 10.30 -17.87 5.51
C TRP A 229 10.18 -18.14 7.02
N GLY A 230 11.27 -18.52 7.69
CA GLY A 230 11.30 -18.70 9.14
C GLY A 230 10.94 -17.42 9.90
N VAL A 231 11.36 -16.26 9.40
CA VAL A 231 10.98 -14.95 9.95
C VAL A 231 9.48 -14.67 9.78
N ILE A 232 8.89 -15.03 8.64
CA ILE A 232 7.44 -14.92 8.41
C ILE A 232 6.67 -15.78 9.42
N LEU A 233 7.04 -17.05 9.59
CA LEU A 233 6.36 -17.96 10.53
C LEU A 233 6.49 -17.48 11.97
N ARG A 234 7.64 -16.92 12.35
CA ARG A 234 7.81 -16.31 13.68
C ARG A 234 6.90 -15.11 13.87
N GLU A 235 6.70 -14.31 12.83
CA GLU A 235 5.80 -13.17 12.91
C GLU A 235 4.34 -13.60 13.06
N VAL A 236 3.90 -14.67 12.40
CA VAL A 236 2.55 -15.24 12.58
C VAL A 236 2.28 -15.53 14.06
N HIS A 237 3.23 -16.16 14.75
CA HIS A 237 3.11 -16.42 16.18
C HIS A 237 3.19 -15.15 17.04
N GLN A 238 4.03 -14.18 16.68
CA GLN A 238 4.11 -12.90 17.40
C GLN A 238 2.81 -12.10 17.29
N LEU A 239 2.09 -12.20 16.16
CA LEU A 239 0.77 -11.62 16.01
C LEU A 239 -0.27 -12.37 16.84
N ALA A 240 -0.20 -13.71 16.88
CA ALA A 240 -1.10 -14.52 17.70
C ALA A 240 -0.96 -14.17 19.20
N SER A 241 0.26 -13.98 19.70
CA SER A 241 0.50 -13.54 21.09
C SER A 241 -0.03 -12.13 21.40
N LYS A 242 -0.37 -11.36 20.37
CA LYS A 242 -0.90 -9.99 20.48
C LYS A 242 -2.38 -9.90 20.14
N GLY A 243 -3.08 -11.04 20.05
CA GLY A 243 -4.52 -11.08 19.82
C GLY A 243 -4.94 -11.28 18.36
N PHE A 244 -4.01 -11.39 17.40
CA PHE A 244 -4.34 -11.69 16.00
C PHE A 244 -3.83 -13.08 15.59
N ASN A 245 -4.67 -14.11 15.73
CA ASN A 245 -4.32 -15.47 15.33
C ASN A 245 -4.67 -15.71 13.85
N PHE A 246 -3.70 -15.56 12.95
CA PHE A 246 -3.95 -15.74 11.52
C PHE A 246 -4.49 -17.14 11.15
N HIS A 247 -4.09 -18.18 11.87
CA HIS A 247 -4.54 -19.55 11.59
C HIS A 247 -6.02 -19.76 11.89
N SER A 248 -6.59 -19.09 12.90
CA SER A 248 -8.02 -19.21 13.18
C SER A 248 -8.88 -18.66 12.05
N HIS A 249 -8.33 -17.73 11.27
CA HIS A 249 -8.97 -17.13 10.09
C HIS A 249 -8.79 -17.94 8.81
N CYS A 250 -7.96 -18.99 8.80
CA CYS A 250 -7.72 -19.85 7.64
C CYS A 250 -8.52 -21.15 7.80
N LYS A 251 -9.77 -21.15 7.34
CA LYS A 251 -10.70 -22.29 7.48
C LYS A 251 -10.69 -23.17 6.23
N ILE A 252 -11.08 -24.43 6.39
CA ILE A 252 -11.22 -25.37 5.27
C ILE A 252 -12.71 -25.59 5.00
N ARG A 253 -13.11 -25.44 3.74
CA ARG A 253 -14.37 -25.94 3.22
C ARG A 253 -14.10 -27.30 2.59
N VAL A 254 -14.63 -28.35 3.21
CA VAL A 254 -14.45 -29.73 2.73
C VAL A 254 -15.27 -29.95 1.47
N GLY A 255 -14.60 -30.48 0.46
CA GLY A 255 -15.20 -30.98 -0.76
C GLY A 255 -15.16 -32.50 -0.75
N ASP A 256 -14.11 -33.09 -1.33
CA ASP A 256 -13.87 -34.53 -1.40
C ASP A 256 -13.29 -35.10 -0.10
N GLY A 257 -12.72 -34.25 0.77
CA GLY A 257 -12.15 -34.63 2.06
C GLY A 257 -10.83 -35.38 1.98
N LEU A 258 -10.18 -35.45 0.81
CA LEU A 258 -8.94 -36.22 0.61
C LEU A 258 -7.74 -35.57 1.28
N ASN A 259 -7.69 -34.24 1.28
CA ASN A 259 -6.55 -33.46 1.78
C ASN A 259 -6.79 -32.84 3.17
N THR A 260 -7.94 -33.11 3.76
CA THR A 260 -8.33 -32.60 5.09
C THR A 260 -8.21 -33.70 6.14
N ARG A 261 -7.43 -33.47 7.19
CA ARG A 261 -7.32 -34.39 8.35
C ARG A 261 -8.54 -34.25 9.24
N PHE A 262 -9.19 -35.38 9.52
CA PHE A 262 -10.42 -35.42 10.31
C PHE A 262 -10.24 -34.81 11.70
N TRP A 263 -9.14 -35.12 12.40
CA TRP A 263 -8.94 -34.73 13.79
C TRP A 263 -8.23 -33.40 14.01
N PHE A 264 -7.26 -33.06 13.16
CA PHE A 264 -6.35 -31.94 13.39
C PHE A 264 -6.76 -30.65 12.68
N ASP A 265 -7.37 -30.75 11.50
CA ASP A 265 -7.72 -29.55 10.75
C ASP A 265 -9.03 -28.95 11.26
N THR A 266 -9.18 -27.63 11.17
CA THR A 266 -10.42 -26.93 11.57
C THR A 266 -11.33 -26.83 10.36
N TRP A 267 -12.05 -27.91 10.10
CA TRP A 267 -12.98 -28.06 8.97
C TRP A 267 -14.45 -28.13 9.40
N ILE A 268 -14.70 -28.25 10.71
CA ILE A 268 -16.01 -28.13 11.36
C ILE A 268 -15.91 -27.04 12.45
N LEU A 269 -16.71 -25.99 12.32
CA LEU A 269 -16.78 -24.87 13.27
C LEU A 269 -15.39 -24.21 13.52
N ASP A 270 -15.08 -23.89 14.79
CA ASP A 270 -13.96 -23.03 15.16
C ASP A 270 -12.78 -23.74 15.83
N LEU A 271 -12.92 -25.02 16.18
CA LEU A 271 -11.90 -25.79 16.87
C LEU A 271 -11.71 -27.15 16.19
N SER A 272 -10.47 -27.64 16.18
CA SER A 272 -10.16 -28.99 15.73
C SER A 272 -10.84 -30.05 16.59
N LEU A 273 -11.26 -31.16 15.97
CA LEU A 273 -12.02 -32.21 16.65
C LEU A 273 -11.21 -32.90 17.76
N ASN A 274 -9.88 -32.96 17.64
CA ASN A 274 -9.02 -33.54 18.68
C ASN A 274 -9.05 -32.75 20.00
N VAL A 275 -9.20 -31.43 19.95
CA VAL A 275 -9.31 -30.55 21.12
C VAL A 275 -10.72 -30.65 21.70
N ARG A 276 -11.74 -30.69 20.85
CA ARG A 276 -13.14 -30.73 21.28
C ARG A 276 -13.56 -32.10 21.83
N PHE A 277 -13.01 -33.18 21.27
CA PHE A 277 -13.34 -34.56 21.62
C PHE A 277 -12.10 -35.38 21.97
N PRO A 278 -11.37 -35.01 23.03
CA PRO A 278 -10.07 -35.62 23.35
C PRO A 278 -10.17 -37.10 23.72
N ARG A 279 -11.31 -37.55 24.26
CA ARG A 279 -11.51 -38.96 24.65
C ARG A 279 -11.74 -39.85 23.41
N LEU A 280 -12.50 -39.36 22.43
CA LEU A 280 -12.67 -40.03 21.15
C LEU A 280 -11.37 -40.03 20.35
N PHE A 281 -10.70 -38.88 20.30
CA PHE A 281 -9.39 -38.77 19.66
C PHE A 281 -8.41 -39.77 20.25
N ALA A 282 -8.40 -40.01 21.58
CA ALA A 282 -7.54 -41.00 22.20
C ALA A 282 -7.83 -42.46 21.75
N LEU A 283 -9.04 -42.78 21.30
CA LEU A 283 -9.41 -44.11 20.79
C LEU A 283 -8.98 -44.34 19.34
N GLU A 284 -8.81 -43.28 18.57
CA GLU A 284 -8.43 -43.36 17.16
C GLU A 284 -7.07 -44.08 16.96
N LEU A 285 -7.00 -45.07 16.08
CA LEU A 285 -5.73 -45.72 15.74
C LEU A 285 -4.91 -44.87 14.76
N ASP A 286 -5.57 -44.32 13.73
CA ASP A 286 -4.96 -43.42 12.76
C ASP A 286 -5.30 -41.95 13.07
N LYS A 287 -4.39 -41.26 13.76
CA LYS A 287 -4.60 -39.85 14.15
C LYS A 287 -4.64 -38.89 12.95
N ASP A 288 -4.02 -39.27 11.84
CA ASP A 288 -3.90 -38.46 10.63
C ASP A 288 -4.98 -38.82 9.59
N ILE A 289 -5.95 -39.67 9.94
CA ILE A 289 -7.02 -40.12 9.03
C ILE A 289 -7.72 -38.95 8.34
N SER A 290 -7.92 -39.06 7.03
CA SER A 290 -8.60 -38.03 6.24
C SER A 290 -10.11 -38.05 6.43
N VAL A 291 -10.77 -36.94 6.14
CA VAL A 291 -12.25 -36.85 6.16
C VAL A 291 -12.86 -37.85 5.17
N ALA A 292 -12.29 -37.96 3.97
CA ALA A 292 -12.73 -38.91 2.95
C ALA A 292 -12.66 -40.37 3.45
N ALA A 293 -11.55 -40.74 4.09
CA ALA A 293 -11.36 -42.08 4.64
C ALA A 293 -12.37 -42.39 5.75
N LYS A 294 -12.67 -41.40 6.61
CA LYS A 294 -13.72 -41.53 7.64
C LYS A 294 -15.12 -41.69 7.07
N TRP A 295 -15.44 -40.97 5.99
CA TRP A 295 -16.75 -41.09 5.32
C TRP A 295 -16.91 -42.38 4.51
N SER A 296 -15.80 -42.96 4.06
CA SER A 296 -15.80 -44.22 3.30
C SER A 296 -15.83 -45.45 4.22
N ALA A 297 -15.60 -45.28 5.52
CA ALA A 297 -15.61 -46.37 6.48
C ALA A 297 -17.06 -46.84 6.78
N PRO A 298 -17.27 -48.12 7.16
CA PRO A 298 -18.60 -48.65 7.49
C PRO A 298 -19.28 -47.92 8.65
N SER A 299 -18.49 -47.37 9.57
CA SER A 299 -18.93 -46.52 10.67
C SER A 299 -17.81 -45.56 11.07
N PHE A 300 -18.17 -44.42 11.66
CA PHE A 300 -17.20 -43.40 12.08
C PHE A 300 -16.25 -43.88 13.20
N ASP A 301 -16.60 -44.94 13.94
CA ASP A 301 -15.80 -45.55 15.00
C ASP A 301 -15.00 -46.78 14.52
N ALA A 302 -15.10 -47.16 13.25
CA ALA A 302 -14.47 -48.37 12.70
C ALA A 302 -12.94 -48.40 12.88
N SER A 303 -12.28 -47.24 12.87
CA SER A 303 -10.82 -47.13 13.08
C SER A 303 -10.43 -46.91 14.55
N PHE A 304 -11.37 -46.95 15.48
CA PHE A 304 -11.05 -46.89 16.91
C PHE A 304 -10.49 -48.22 17.41
N ARG A 305 -9.55 -48.15 18.35
CA ARG A 305 -8.95 -49.33 19.01
C ARG A 305 -9.96 -50.20 19.77
N ARG A 306 -11.14 -49.65 20.08
CA ARG A 306 -12.29 -50.31 20.72
C ARG A 306 -13.55 -49.48 20.53
N GLN A 307 -14.71 -50.10 20.76
CA GLN A 307 -15.99 -49.40 20.80
C GLN A 307 -16.04 -48.31 21.89
N VAL A 308 -16.84 -47.28 21.60
CA VAL A 308 -17.12 -46.15 22.50
C VAL A 308 -17.90 -46.64 23.72
N ARG A 309 -17.36 -46.41 24.92
CA ARG A 309 -18.00 -46.78 26.20
C ARG A 309 -18.97 -45.70 26.67
N ASP A 310 -19.71 -46.04 27.71
CA ASP A 310 -20.72 -45.15 28.29
C ASP A 310 -20.13 -43.93 29.02
N GLY A 311 -21.00 -43.02 29.45
CA GLY A 311 -20.64 -41.81 30.17
C GLY A 311 -20.06 -40.72 29.25
N VAL A 312 -18.93 -40.12 29.64
CA VAL A 312 -18.37 -38.94 28.93
C VAL A 312 -17.94 -39.29 27.49
N GLU A 313 -17.45 -40.51 27.25
CA GLU A 313 -17.11 -40.99 25.90
C GLU A 313 -18.35 -41.01 25.00
N ARG A 314 -19.48 -41.55 25.48
CA ARG A 314 -20.75 -41.59 24.75
C ARG A 314 -21.34 -40.20 24.52
N ASN A 315 -21.24 -39.30 25.48
CA ASN A 315 -21.68 -37.91 25.31
C ASN A 315 -20.89 -37.19 24.20
N GLN A 316 -19.55 -37.38 24.16
CA GLN A 316 -18.72 -36.85 23.08
C GLN A 316 -19.09 -37.46 21.73
N TRP A 317 -19.38 -38.76 21.71
CA TRP A 317 -19.77 -39.49 20.49
C TRP A 317 -21.09 -38.99 19.91
N SER A 318 -22.13 -38.88 20.73
CA SER A 318 -23.43 -38.36 20.31
C SER A 318 -23.31 -36.92 19.79
N ALA A 319 -22.52 -36.07 20.46
CA ALA A 319 -22.27 -34.70 20.03
C ALA A 319 -21.49 -34.63 18.69
N LEU A 320 -20.51 -35.51 18.49
CA LEU A 320 -19.78 -35.62 17.24
C LEU A 320 -20.71 -36.04 16.10
N LEU A 321 -21.46 -37.15 16.25
CA LEU A 321 -22.39 -37.64 15.24
C LEU A 321 -23.45 -36.61 14.89
N HIS A 322 -23.97 -35.86 15.87
CA HIS A 322 -24.92 -34.80 15.61
C HIS A 322 -24.33 -33.72 14.68
N MET A 323 -23.07 -33.32 14.88
CA MET A 323 -22.40 -32.38 13.96
C MET A 323 -22.16 -32.98 12.58
N LEU A 324 -21.66 -34.22 12.52
CA LEU A 324 -21.36 -34.87 11.24
C LEU A 324 -22.62 -35.13 10.40
N SER A 325 -23.78 -35.30 11.04
CA SER A 325 -25.05 -35.60 10.34
C SER A 325 -25.48 -34.53 9.33
N THR A 326 -25.00 -33.30 9.49
CA THR A 326 -25.31 -32.17 8.60
C THR A 326 -24.34 -32.03 7.42
N ILE A 327 -23.29 -32.85 7.36
CA ILE A 327 -22.19 -32.70 6.40
C ILE A 327 -22.33 -33.73 5.28
N THR A 328 -22.27 -33.24 4.04
CA THR A 328 -22.22 -34.07 2.83
C THR A 328 -20.96 -33.73 2.05
N LEU A 329 -20.21 -34.75 1.66
CA LEU A 329 -19.04 -34.59 0.80
C LEU A 329 -19.46 -34.38 -0.65
N SER A 330 -18.65 -33.63 -1.39
CA SER A 330 -18.86 -33.37 -2.82
C SER A 330 -17.69 -33.93 -3.63
N SER A 331 -17.82 -33.98 -4.96
CA SER A 331 -16.73 -34.36 -5.86
C SER A 331 -15.69 -33.24 -6.10
N SER A 332 -15.90 -32.05 -5.52
CA SER A 332 -14.97 -30.93 -5.68
C SER A 332 -13.80 -31.04 -4.71
N SER A 333 -12.62 -30.54 -5.07
CA SER A 333 -11.47 -30.55 -4.17
C SER A 333 -11.72 -29.70 -2.91
N ASP A 334 -11.12 -30.08 -1.79
CA ASP A 334 -11.06 -29.26 -0.58
C ASP A 334 -10.50 -27.85 -0.85
N ARG A 335 -11.04 -26.83 -0.18
CA ARG A 335 -10.62 -25.43 -0.39
C ARG A 335 -10.43 -24.67 0.91
N TYR A 336 -9.33 -23.94 1.01
CA TYR A 336 -9.16 -22.95 2.06
C TYR A 336 -9.97 -21.69 1.76
N PHE A 337 -10.59 -21.13 2.78
CA PHE A 337 -11.20 -19.80 2.74
C PHE A 337 -10.79 -18.97 3.96
N CYS A 338 -10.76 -17.66 3.78
CA CYS A 338 -10.46 -16.68 4.82
C CYS A 338 -11.77 -16.10 5.35
N ASP A 339 -12.05 -16.23 6.64
CA ASP A 339 -13.32 -15.83 7.26
C ASP A 339 -13.46 -14.31 7.53
N LEU A 340 -12.57 -13.49 6.96
CA LEU A 340 -12.58 -12.03 7.11
C LEU A 340 -13.47 -11.31 6.08
N ASN A 341 -14.04 -12.05 5.13
CA ASN A 341 -14.97 -11.53 4.13
C ASN A 341 -15.95 -12.60 3.64
N ASP A 342 -17.03 -12.14 2.99
CA ASP A 342 -18.13 -13.00 2.58
C ASP A 342 -17.76 -13.98 1.45
N ASP A 343 -16.77 -13.63 0.62
CA ASP A 343 -16.33 -14.45 -0.51
C ASP A 343 -15.19 -15.42 -0.17
N GLY A 344 -14.70 -15.40 1.06
CA GLY A 344 -13.68 -16.32 1.54
C GLY A 344 -12.28 -16.09 0.96
N ALA A 345 -12.06 -15.00 0.23
CA ALA A 345 -10.81 -14.76 -0.48
C ALA A 345 -9.79 -14.02 0.40
N TYR A 346 -8.52 -14.43 0.39
CA TYR A 346 -7.50 -13.63 1.08
C TYR A 346 -7.29 -12.27 0.41
N ARG A 347 -7.48 -11.19 1.17
CA ARG A 347 -7.17 -9.84 0.71
C ARG A 347 -6.30 -9.13 1.72
N VAL A 348 -5.19 -8.58 1.22
CA VAL A 348 -4.25 -7.76 2.02
C VAL A 348 -4.98 -6.61 2.71
N LYS A 349 -6.01 -6.02 2.08
CA LYS A 349 -6.80 -4.91 2.64
C LYS A 349 -7.57 -5.31 3.92
N ASP A 350 -8.07 -6.54 3.99
CA ASP A 350 -8.94 -6.99 5.09
C ASP A 350 -8.07 -7.26 6.32
N ILE A 351 -7.00 -8.04 6.16
CA ILE A 351 -5.98 -8.27 7.19
C ILE A 351 -5.37 -6.95 7.71
N ARG A 352 -5.10 -6.00 6.81
CA ARG A 352 -4.60 -4.68 7.22
C ARG A 352 -5.57 -3.96 8.14
N SER A 353 -6.85 -4.01 7.81
CA SER A 353 -7.89 -3.32 8.57
C SER A 353 -8.01 -3.94 9.96
N GLU A 354 -8.06 -5.28 10.06
CA GLU A 354 -8.08 -5.98 11.34
C GLU A 354 -6.85 -5.68 12.22
N LEU A 355 -5.65 -5.70 11.63
CA LEU A 355 -4.42 -5.37 12.36
C LEU A 355 -4.41 -3.91 12.81
N ASP A 356 -4.80 -2.98 11.93
CA ASP A 356 -4.85 -1.56 12.28
C ASP A 356 -5.92 -1.31 13.35
N ASP A 357 -7.08 -1.95 13.29
CA ASP A 357 -8.15 -1.78 14.27
C ASP A 357 -7.75 -2.37 15.64
N LEU A 358 -6.96 -3.45 15.66
CA LEU A 358 -6.39 -4.03 16.88
C LEU A 358 -5.28 -3.17 17.50
N PHE A 359 -4.41 -2.58 16.67
CA PHE A 359 -3.19 -1.90 17.15
C PHE A 359 -3.27 -0.37 17.19
N LEU A 360 -4.22 0.25 16.48
CA LEU A 360 -4.44 1.70 16.47
C LEU A 360 -5.69 2.00 17.30
N HIS A 361 -5.51 2.43 18.54
CA HIS A 361 -6.62 2.85 19.40
C HIS A 361 -7.12 4.22 18.92
N SER A 362 -8.27 4.26 18.21
CA SER A 362 -8.91 5.52 17.81
C SER A 362 -9.96 5.91 18.83
N SER A 363 -9.91 7.15 19.32
CA SER A 363 -10.85 7.72 20.29
C SER A 363 -11.91 8.63 19.62
N ALA A 364 -12.11 8.52 18.31
CA ALA A 364 -12.87 9.49 17.53
C ALA A 364 -14.39 9.24 17.58
N VAL A 365 -15.16 10.34 17.51
CA VAL A 365 -16.63 10.38 17.48
C VAL A 365 -17.13 10.48 16.04
N ALA A 366 -18.07 9.58 15.69
CA ALA A 366 -18.72 9.40 14.39
C ALA A 366 -18.61 10.58 13.41
N ASN A 367 -17.76 10.44 12.38
CA ASN A 367 -17.79 11.30 11.19
C ASN A 367 -18.14 10.51 9.93
N ARG A 368 -18.96 11.10 9.05
CA ARG A 368 -19.44 10.47 7.81
C ARG A 368 -18.70 11.06 6.61
N TRP A 369 -18.18 10.19 5.76
CA TRP A 369 -17.51 10.61 4.52
C TRP A 369 -18.54 10.78 3.41
N VAL A 370 -18.71 12.00 2.89
CA VAL A 370 -19.69 12.31 1.84
C VAL A 370 -19.03 12.28 0.47
N ASN A 371 -19.42 11.33 -0.39
CA ASN A 371 -18.81 11.17 -1.72
C ASN A 371 -19.15 12.31 -2.70
N LEU A 372 -20.14 13.14 -2.39
CA LEU A 372 -20.60 14.27 -3.21
C LEU A 372 -19.74 15.53 -3.07
N VAL A 373 -18.82 15.56 -2.10
CA VAL A 373 -17.96 16.71 -1.84
C VAL A 373 -16.49 16.38 -2.13
N PRO A 374 -15.69 17.36 -2.59
CA PRO A 374 -14.26 17.14 -2.81
C PRO A 374 -13.54 16.60 -1.57
N ILE A 375 -12.54 15.74 -1.77
CA ILE A 375 -11.78 15.10 -0.66
C ILE A 375 -11.22 16.15 0.32
N LYS A 376 -10.79 17.32 -0.17
CA LYS A 376 -10.31 18.42 0.69
C LYS A 376 -11.36 18.93 1.66
N VAL A 377 -12.64 18.98 1.24
CA VAL A 377 -13.77 19.42 2.07
C VAL A 377 -14.10 18.34 3.11
N ASN A 378 -14.11 17.07 2.70
CA ASN A 378 -14.25 15.95 3.62
C ASN A 378 -13.18 15.95 4.74
N ILE A 379 -11.90 16.12 4.38
CA ILE A 379 -10.80 16.21 5.35
C ILE A 379 -10.95 17.45 6.24
N PHE A 380 -11.44 18.56 5.68
CA PHE A 380 -11.72 19.76 6.45
C PHE A 380 -12.83 19.52 7.48
N THR A 381 -13.97 18.95 7.10
CA THR A 381 -15.07 18.64 8.03
C THR A 381 -14.62 17.65 9.11
N TRP A 382 -13.81 16.66 8.74
CA TRP A 382 -13.19 15.76 9.72
C TRP A 382 -12.29 16.48 10.74
N ARG A 383 -11.66 17.59 10.36
CA ARG A 383 -10.93 18.44 11.33
C ARG A 383 -11.85 19.31 12.16
N VAL A 384 -13.01 19.72 11.63
CA VAL A 384 -14.06 20.42 12.39
C VAL A 384 -14.56 19.53 13.51
N SER A 385 -14.89 18.26 13.22
CA SER A 385 -15.43 17.32 14.23
C SER A 385 -14.46 17.01 15.36
N LEU A 386 -13.15 17.13 15.11
CA LEU A 386 -12.10 16.93 16.12
C LEU A 386 -11.65 18.23 16.82
N ASP A 387 -12.20 19.38 16.44
CA ASP A 387 -11.69 20.72 16.76
C ASP A 387 -10.16 20.82 16.57
N ARG A 388 -9.71 20.53 15.34
CA ARG A 388 -8.29 20.53 14.93
C ARG A 388 -8.03 21.45 13.74
N LEU A 389 -8.77 22.54 13.66
CA LEU A 389 -8.51 23.64 12.72
C LEU A 389 -7.62 24.71 13.37
N PRO A 390 -6.92 25.52 12.56
CA PRO A 390 -6.12 26.65 13.08
C PRO A 390 -7.01 27.85 13.45
N THR A 391 -7.97 27.64 14.34
CA THR A 391 -8.72 28.73 15.00
C THR A 391 -7.78 29.43 16.00
N ARG A 392 -8.07 30.69 16.37
CA ARG A 392 -7.26 31.44 17.34
C ARG A 392 -7.13 30.67 18.66
N GLY A 393 -8.21 30.06 19.17
CA GLY A 393 -8.15 29.22 20.37
C GLY A 393 -7.19 28.03 20.23
N ASN A 394 -7.24 27.33 19.09
CA ASN A 394 -6.38 26.18 18.81
C ASN A 394 -4.91 26.53 18.53
N LEU A 395 -4.65 27.76 18.07
CA LEU A 395 -3.31 28.30 17.88
C LEU A 395 -2.70 28.70 19.23
N ILE A 396 -3.45 29.40 20.08
CA ILE A 396 -3.04 29.79 21.43
C ILE A 396 -2.75 28.55 22.29
N SER A 397 -3.61 27.54 22.25
CA SER A 397 -3.38 26.29 23.00
C SER A 397 -2.13 25.52 22.56
N ARG A 398 -1.57 25.86 21.40
CA ARG A 398 -0.32 25.31 20.87
C ARG A 398 0.87 26.27 20.97
N GLY A 399 0.73 27.34 21.75
CA GLY A 399 1.80 28.29 22.05
C GLY A 399 2.06 29.33 20.96
N VAL A 400 1.13 29.52 20.01
CA VAL A 400 1.23 30.62 19.03
C VAL A 400 0.69 31.90 19.67
N THR A 401 1.54 32.93 19.76
CA THR A 401 1.15 34.24 20.26
C THR A 401 0.27 34.96 19.24
N LEU A 402 -0.87 35.46 19.69
CA LEU A 402 -1.85 36.20 18.89
C LEU A 402 -2.35 37.41 19.70
N ASP A 403 -2.68 38.49 19.01
CA ASP A 403 -3.13 39.74 19.65
C ASP A 403 -4.48 39.60 20.36
N SER A 404 -5.32 38.67 19.91
CA SER A 404 -6.64 38.43 20.49
C SER A 404 -7.09 36.98 20.30
N PRO A 405 -7.75 36.37 21.31
CA PRO A 405 -8.37 35.05 21.19
C PRO A 405 -9.78 35.10 20.55
N LEU A 406 -10.32 36.30 20.31
CA LEU A 406 -11.71 36.50 19.89
C LEU A 406 -11.93 36.08 18.43
N CYS A 407 -13.15 35.67 18.11
CA CYS A 407 -13.57 35.28 16.76
C CYS A 407 -13.43 36.45 15.78
N PRO A 408 -12.72 36.28 14.64
CA PRO A 408 -12.54 37.33 13.64
C PRO A 408 -13.82 37.80 12.94
N ILE A 409 -14.92 37.07 13.08
CA ILE A 409 -16.19 37.40 12.41
C ILE A 409 -17.08 38.26 13.31
N CYS A 410 -17.23 37.87 14.58
CA CYS A 410 -18.14 38.53 15.52
C CYS A 410 -17.42 39.38 16.56
N GLU A 411 -16.16 39.10 16.86
CA GLU A 411 -15.35 39.76 17.90
C GLU A 411 -15.92 39.67 19.33
N LEU A 412 -16.88 38.77 19.58
CA LEU A 412 -17.57 38.66 20.88
C LEU A 412 -17.16 37.46 21.74
N SER A 413 -16.68 36.37 21.14
CA SER A 413 -16.39 35.12 21.85
C SER A 413 -15.08 34.50 21.39
N HIS A 414 -14.52 33.59 22.19
CA HIS A 414 -13.31 32.84 21.82
C HIS A 414 -13.53 32.01 20.54
N GLU A 415 -12.51 31.96 19.68
CA GLU A 415 -12.60 31.23 18.42
C GLU A 415 -12.20 29.74 18.55
N ASP A 416 -13.21 28.87 18.54
CA ASP A 416 -13.08 27.43 18.31
C ASP A 416 -14.00 26.98 17.16
N SER A 417 -13.95 25.70 16.77
CA SER A 417 -14.80 25.18 15.68
C SER A 417 -16.29 25.23 16.05
N SER A 418 -16.63 24.98 17.31
CA SER A 418 -18.02 25.01 17.81
C SER A 418 -18.64 26.40 17.64
N HIS A 419 -17.95 27.43 18.12
CA HIS A 419 -18.35 28.81 17.93
C HIS A 419 -18.38 29.18 16.46
N LEU A 420 -17.29 28.97 15.71
CA LEU A 420 -17.17 29.46 14.34
C LEU A 420 -18.29 28.95 13.41
N PHE A 421 -18.65 27.67 13.51
CA PHE A 421 -19.60 27.04 12.59
C PHE A 421 -21.03 26.94 13.11
N PHE A 422 -21.23 26.87 14.44
CA PHE A 422 -22.54 26.57 15.03
C PHE A 422 -23.08 27.74 15.87
N SER A 423 -22.25 28.38 16.71
CA SER A 423 -22.74 29.41 17.64
C SER A 423 -22.56 30.86 17.15
N CYS A 424 -21.66 31.12 16.19
CA CYS A 424 -21.41 32.44 15.63
C CYS A 424 -22.58 32.88 14.74
N GLU A 425 -22.90 34.17 14.76
CA GLU A 425 -24.00 34.77 13.99
C GLU A 425 -23.95 34.40 12.48
N LEU A 426 -22.76 34.41 11.88
CA LEU A 426 -22.61 34.02 10.48
C LEU A 426 -22.89 32.53 10.24
N GLY A 427 -22.36 31.65 11.11
CA GLY A 427 -22.59 30.20 11.01
C GLY A 427 -24.07 29.84 11.19
N LYS A 428 -24.72 30.45 12.19
CA LYS A 428 -26.17 30.30 12.45
C LYS A 428 -27.01 30.76 11.27
N SER A 429 -26.79 31.99 10.79
CA SER A 429 -27.59 32.55 9.70
C SER A 429 -27.46 31.74 8.40
N ILE A 430 -26.27 31.22 8.08
CA ILE A 430 -26.07 30.35 6.92
C ILE A 430 -26.81 29.02 7.09
N SER A 431 -26.70 28.37 8.26
CA SER A 431 -27.37 27.10 8.54
C SER A 431 -28.89 27.23 8.48
N GLN A 432 -29.44 28.32 9.03
CA GLN A 432 -30.87 28.65 8.94
C GLN A 432 -31.29 28.89 7.49
N ARG A 433 -30.50 29.61 6.69
CA ARG A 433 -30.79 29.80 5.25
C ARG A 433 -30.78 28.48 4.48
N ILE A 434 -29.87 27.55 4.79
CA ILE A 434 -29.85 26.21 4.18
C ILE A 434 -31.12 25.44 4.52
N CYS A 435 -31.55 25.48 5.79
CA CYS A 435 -32.78 24.81 6.23
C CYS A 435 -34.01 25.40 5.55
N ARG A 436 -34.10 26.74 5.47
CA ARG A 436 -35.17 27.44 4.71
C ARG A 436 -35.16 27.05 3.24
N TRP A 437 -33.99 27.00 2.61
CA TRP A 437 -33.84 26.59 1.20
C TRP A 437 -34.28 25.14 0.94
N ARG A 438 -34.28 24.30 1.97
CA ARG A 438 -34.65 22.87 1.88
C ARG A 438 -35.99 22.56 2.55
N ASN A 439 -36.72 23.57 3.03
CA ASN A 439 -37.97 23.41 3.79
C ASN A 439 -37.82 22.48 5.01
N ILE A 440 -36.72 22.61 5.76
CA ILE A 440 -36.42 21.85 6.97
C ILE A 440 -36.56 22.77 8.18
N GLN A 441 -37.15 22.26 9.26
CA GLN A 441 -37.19 22.98 10.54
C GLN A 441 -35.80 22.98 11.17
N TRP A 442 -35.30 24.19 11.46
CA TRP A 442 -34.01 24.38 12.11
C TRP A 442 -34.17 24.24 13.63
N GLU A 443 -33.31 23.43 14.24
CA GLU A 443 -33.10 23.41 15.69
C GLU A 443 -31.76 24.06 16.00
N GLU A 444 -31.69 24.77 17.13
CA GLU A 444 -30.45 25.44 17.52
C GLU A 444 -29.40 24.41 17.99
N VAL A 445 -28.25 24.40 17.32
CA VAL A 445 -27.14 23.49 17.58
C VAL A 445 -25.91 24.30 17.97
N SER A 446 -25.13 23.82 18.94
CA SER A 446 -23.96 24.54 19.48
C SER A 446 -22.62 23.88 19.15
N SER A 447 -22.65 22.64 18.70
CA SER A 447 -21.48 21.83 18.40
C SER A 447 -21.68 20.91 17.20
N PHE A 448 -20.60 20.30 16.72
CA PHE A 448 -20.67 19.26 15.69
C PHE A 448 -21.48 18.05 16.16
N VAL A 449 -21.40 17.68 17.44
CA VAL A 449 -22.12 16.54 18.01
C VAL A 449 -23.62 16.82 18.05
N ASP A 450 -24.03 18.03 18.44
CA ASP A 450 -25.44 18.45 18.43
C ASP A 450 -25.98 18.44 17.00
N TRP A 451 -25.24 19.03 16.06
CA TRP A 451 -25.60 19.03 14.65
C TRP A 451 -25.71 17.61 14.10
N PHE A 452 -24.77 16.72 14.43
CA PHE A 452 -24.79 15.33 13.97
C PHE A 452 -26.03 14.58 14.48
N THR A 453 -26.38 14.82 15.75
CA THR A 453 -27.55 14.24 16.42
C THR A 453 -28.84 14.74 15.78
N TRP A 454 -29.00 16.06 15.66
CA TRP A 454 -30.14 16.71 14.98
C TRP A 454 -30.27 16.22 13.53
N PHE A 455 -29.17 16.24 12.77
CA PHE A 455 -29.15 15.79 11.38
C PHE A 455 -29.55 14.31 11.26
N GLY A 456 -29.19 13.50 12.25
CA GLY A 456 -29.62 12.11 12.41
C GLY A 456 -31.14 11.96 12.42
N PHE A 457 -31.86 12.83 13.14
CA PHE A 457 -33.32 12.80 13.28
C PHE A 457 -34.10 13.28 12.04
N ILE A 458 -33.46 14.03 11.14
CA ILE A 458 -34.12 14.48 9.90
C ILE A 458 -34.54 13.28 9.04
N ARG A 459 -35.85 13.17 8.78
CA ARG A 459 -36.43 12.11 7.94
C ARG A 459 -36.39 12.52 6.46
N LEU A 460 -35.37 12.05 5.75
CA LEU A 460 -35.22 12.24 4.30
C LEU A 460 -34.76 10.95 3.64
N PRO A 461 -35.08 10.72 2.35
CA PRO A 461 -34.49 9.63 1.57
C PRO A 461 -32.96 9.68 1.61
N SER A 462 -32.29 8.53 1.69
CA SER A 462 -30.84 8.42 1.92
C SER A 462 -29.99 9.26 0.96
N LYS A 463 -30.34 9.27 -0.34
CA LYS A 463 -29.66 10.08 -1.36
C LYS A 463 -29.81 11.58 -1.10
N ILE A 464 -31.03 12.04 -0.79
CA ILE A 464 -31.32 13.45 -0.52
C ILE A 464 -30.63 13.90 0.77
N LYS A 465 -30.64 13.04 1.80
CA LYS A 465 -29.95 13.27 3.06
C LYS A 465 -28.44 13.42 2.84
N ALA A 466 -27.82 12.57 2.02
CA ALA A 466 -26.39 12.69 1.68
C ALA A 466 -26.06 13.99 0.91
N VAL A 467 -26.95 14.44 0.01
CA VAL A 467 -26.80 15.74 -0.68
C VAL A 467 -26.87 16.88 0.32
N LEU A 468 -27.85 16.87 1.21
CA LEU A 468 -28.01 17.90 2.25
C LEU A 468 -26.79 17.95 3.17
N GLU A 469 -26.25 16.79 3.54
CA GLU A 469 -25.02 16.68 4.34
C GLU A 469 -23.84 17.35 3.63
N GLY A 470 -23.69 17.09 2.32
CA GLY A 470 -22.68 17.75 1.49
C GLY A 470 -22.86 19.27 1.40
N VAL A 471 -24.10 19.78 1.40
CA VAL A 471 -24.39 21.22 1.43
C VAL A 471 -23.91 21.85 2.74
N PHE A 472 -24.14 21.21 3.89
CA PHE A 472 -23.61 21.70 5.17
C PHE A 472 -22.08 21.68 5.21
N TYR A 473 -21.44 20.64 4.67
CA TYR A 473 -19.97 20.58 4.60
C TYR A 473 -19.41 21.71 3.72
N SER A 474 -20.12 22.03 2.63
CA SER A 474 -19.83 23.21 1.81
C SER A 474 -19.98 24.51 2.56
N ALA A 475 -21.03 24.64 3.37
CA ALA A 475 -21.27 25.81 4.19
C ALA A 475 -20.11 26.10 5.12
N TRP A 476 -19.67 25.09 5.86
CA TRP A 476 -18.53 25.24 6.76
C TRP A 476 -17.23 25.57 6.01
N TRP A 477 -17.01 24.98 4.82
CA TRP A 477 -15.87 25.35 3.99
C TRP A 477 -15.90 26.82 3.55
N HIS A 478 -17.07 27.34 3.16
CA HIS A 478 -17.21 28.74 2.75
C HIS A 478 -17.11 29.71 3.92
N VAL A 479 -17.69 29.37 5.09
CA VAL A 479 -17.51 30.13 6.34
C VAL A 479 -16.02 30.21 6.71
N TRP A 480 -15.32 29.08 6.65
CA TRP A 480 -13.88 29.02 6.90
C TRP A 480 -13.07 29.84 5.89
N SER A 481 -13.40 29.75 4.60
CA SER A 481 -12.75 30.53 3.57
C SER A 481 -12.99 32.03 3.77
N PHE A 482 -14.21 32.43 4.10
CA PHE A 482 -14.56 33.82 4.39
C PHE A 482 -13.78 34.36 5.58
N ARG A 483 -13.74 33.59 6.68
CA ARG A 483 -12.93 33.89 7.87
C ARG A 483 -11.46 34.09 7.52
N ASN A 484 -10.87 33.21 6.71
CA ASN A 484 -9.45 33.35 6.35
C ASN A 484 -9.19 34.59 5.49
N LYS A 485 -10.07 34.88 4.53
CA LYS A 485 -9.97 36.10 3.72
C LYS A 485 -10.08 37.36 4.59
N LEU A 486 -10.94 37.38 5.60
CA LEU A 486 -11.02 38.50 6.55
C LEU A 486 -9.71 38.77 7.31
N ILE A 487 -8.90 37.74 7.54
CA ILE A 487 -7.65 37.86 8.31
C ILE A 487 -6.45 38.17 7.42
N PHE A 488 -6.41 37.58 6.23
CA PHE A 488 -5.21 37.57 5.39
C PHE A 488 -5.32 38.42 4.13
N ASP A 489 -6.53 38.68 3.62
CA ASP A 489 -6.70 39.49 2.40
C ASP A 489 -6.76 40.97 2.77
N SER A 490 -6.22 41.82 1.89
CA SER A 490 -6.24 43.29 2.06
C SER A 490 -7.64 43.90 1.98
N SER A 491 -8.58 43.22 1.32
CA SER A 491 -9.96 43.68 1.14
C SER A 491 -10.94 42.68 1.76
N PRO A 492 -11.80 43.08 2.72
CA PRO A 492 -12.72 42.17 3.35
C PRO A 492 -13.80 41.67 2.37
N PRO A 493 -14.06 40.36 2.30
CA PRO A 493 -15.12 39.81 1.46
C PRO A 493 -16.52 40.28 1.90
N ARG A 494 -17.45 40.38 0.95
CA ARG A 494 -18.85 40.76 1.23
C ARG A 494 -19.63 39.60 1.82
N ARG A 495 -20.25 39.81 2.98
CA ARG A 495 -21.09 38.80 3.67
C ARG A 495 -22.28 38.32 2.82
N SER A 496 -22.86 39.20 2.01
CA SER A 496 -24.06 38.90 1.20
C SER A 496 -23.85 37.80 0.17
N VAL A 497 -22.63 37.66 -0.36
CA VAL A 497 -22.32 36.77 -1.49
C VAL A 497 -22.08 35.32 -1.05
N ILE A 498 -21.78 35.07 0.23
CA ILE A 498 -21.37 33.75 0.75
C ILE A 498 -22.39 32.66 0.42
N PHE A 499 -23.68 32.96 0.57
CA PHE A 499 -24.73 31.96 0.32
C PHE A 499 -24.89 31.68 -1.18
N ASP A 500 -24.76 32.69 -2.03
CA ASP A 500 -24.88 32.52 -3.49
C ASP A 500 -23.69 31.73 -4.04
N ASP A 501 -22.48 32.02 -3.53
CA ASP A 501 -21.26 31.24 -3.79
C ASP A 501 -21.42 29.79 -3.33
N LEU A 502 -21.96 29.57 -2.12
CA LEU A 502 -22.26 28.25 -1.60
C LEU A 502 -23.23 27.48 -2.51
N VAL A 503 -24.34 28.12 -2.90
CA VAL A 503 -25.34 27.49 -3.78
C VAL A 503 -24.68 27.12 -5.10
N SER A 504 -24.00 28.07 -5.75
CA SER A 504 -23.28 27.83 -7.01
C SER A 504 -22.24 26.71 -6.90
N ALA A 505 -21.42 26.72 -5.85
CA ALA A 505 -20.42 25.69 -5.60
C ALA A 505 -21.06 24.32 -5.32
N SER A 506 -22.13 24.27 -4.54
CA SER A 506 -22.84 23.02 -4.22
C SER A 506 -23.46 22.37 -5.46
N PHE A 507 -23.87 23.17 -6.45
CA PHE A 507 -24.29 22.66 -7.74
C PHE A 507 -23.11 22.21 -8.59
N ASN A 508 -21.99 22.93 -8.63
CA ASN A 508 -20.87 22.67 -9.55
C ASN A 508 -19.85 21.60 -9.11
N TRP A 509 -19.95 21.02 -7.91
CA TRP A 509 -18.95 20.05 -7.40
C TRP A 509 -18.90 18.68 -8.09
N HIS A 510 -19.87 18.36 -8.96
CA HIS A 510 -19.75 17.23 -9.88
C HIS A 510 -18.71 17.48 -10.98
N LEU A 511 -18.33 18.73 -11.21
CA LEU A 511 -17.22 19.11 -12.09
C LEU A 511 -15.93 19.05 -11.28
N SER A 512 -15.11 18.06 -11.62
CA SER A 512 -13.81 17.81 -11.01
C SER A 512 -12.91 19.07 -11.01
N ASP A 513 -12.24 19.36 -9.88
CA ASP A 513 -11.23 20.42 -9.77
C ASP A 513 -9.86 20.02 -10.36
N HIS A 514 -9.82 18.94 -11.16
CA HIS A 514 -8.63 18.49 -11.85
C HIS A 514 -8.28 19.46 -12.99
N ARG A 515 -7.09 20.06 -12.90
CA ARG A 515 -6.47 20.76 -14.03
C ARG A 515 -6.39 19.77 -15.21
N PRO A 516 -6.81 20.13 -16.42
CA PRO A 516 -6.77 19.23 -17.57
C PRO A 516 -5.34 18.75 -17.82
N ILE A 517 -5.18 17.42 -17.91
CA ILE A 517 -3.90 16.80 -18.28
C ILE A 517 -3.78 16.90 -19.80
N LEU A 518 -2.94 17.82 -20.27
CA LEU A 518 -2.54 17.92 -21.67
C LEU A 518 -1.62 16.74 -22.01
N LEU A 519 -2.17 15.73 -22.69
CA LEU A 519 -1.38 14.65 -23.28
C LEU A 519 -0.71 15.17 -24.56
N ARG A 520 0.61 15.11 -24.59
CA ARG A 520 1.41 15.40 -25.78
C ARG A 520 2.14 14.12 -26.16
N GLU A 521 1.91 13.65 -27.37
CA GLU A 521 2.58 12.48 -27.92
C GLU A 521 4.04 12.85 -28.24
N PHE A 522 4.98 12.08 -27.70
CA PHE A 522 6.40 12.18 -28.04
C PHE A 522 6.87 10.81 -28.50
N ASN A 523 7.22 10.71 -29.79
CA ASN A 523 7.92 9.53 -30.29
C ASN A 523 9.32 9.50 -29.69
N THR A 524 9.51 8.63 -28.71
CA THR A 524 10.78 8.46 -28.02
C THR A 524 11.20 7.01 -28.17
N ASP A 525 12.37 6.75 -28.73
CA ASP A 525 12.96 5.41 -28.74
C ASP A 525 13.43 5.06 -27.32
N TYR A 526 12.83 4.01 -26.74
CA TYR A 526 13.07 3.57 -25.37
C TYR A 526 14.28 2.63 -25.22
N GLY A 527 15.11 2.52 -26.26
CA GLY A 527 16.30 1.66 -26.23
C GLY A 527 15.97 0.17 -26.29
N ALA A 528 16.97 -0.67 -25.98
CA ALA A 528 16.84 -2.12 -26.14
C ALA A 528 15.76 -2.71 -25.22
N THR A 529 14.71 -3.27 -25.81
CA THR A 529 13.58 -3.84 -25.09
C THR A 529 14.06 -5.00 -24.19
N PRO A 530 13.73 -5.00 -22.88
CA PRO A 530 14.09 -6.10 -22.01
C PRO A 530 13.47 -7.40 -22.54
N PHE A 531 14.21 -8.51 -22.41
CA PHE A 531 13.68 -9.82 -22.79
C PHE A 531 12.48 -10.14 -21.89
N ARG A 532 11.31 -10.26 -22.50
CA ARG A 532 10.07 -10.69 -21.85
C ARG A 532 9.76 -12.09 -22.34
N LEU A 533 9.44 -12.99 -21.42
CA LEU A 533 8.83 -14.27 -21.73
C LEU A 533 7.32 -14.07 -21.66
N PHE A 534 6.59 -14.42 -22.71
CA PHE A 534 5.13 -14.30 -22.71
C PHE A 534 4.52 -15.68 -22.48
N HIS A 535 3.45 -15.74 -21.69
CA HIS A 535 2.75 -17.00 -21.42
C HIS A 535 2.24 -17.68 -22.70
N SER A 536 1.83 -16.89 -23.70
CA SER A 536 1.38 -17.42 -24.99
C SER A 536 2.46 -18.18 -25.77
N TRP A 537 3.74 -18.10 -25.39
CA TRP A 537 4.80 -18.84 -26.07
C TRP A 537 4.80 -20.33 -25.72
N PHE A 538 4.26 -20.70 -24.56
CA PHE A 538 4.11 -22.10 -24.17
C PHE A 538 3.05 -22.81 -25.03
N ASP A 539 2.12 -22.07 -25.62
CA ASP A 539 1.14 -22.61 -26.56
C ASP A 539 1.71 -22.79 -27.97
N PHE A 540 2.95 -22.36 -28.24
CA PHE A 540 3.57 -22.53 -29.55
C PHE A 540 4.10 -23.95 -29.73
N GLN A 541 3.69 -24.58 -30.82
CA GLN A 541 4.12 -25.93 -31.16
C GLN A 541 5.65 -26.05 -31.22
N GLY A 542 6.21 -26.99 -30.44
CA GLY A 542 7.65 -27.25 -30.36
C GLY A 542 8.44 -26.31 -29.44
N PHE A 543 7.79 -25.37 -28.76
CA PHE A 543 8.46 -24.50 -27.79
C PHE A 543 8.95 -25.28 -26.55
N ASP A 544 8.08 -26.10 -25.95
CA ASP A 544 8.43 -26.91 -24.77
C ASP A 544 9.53 -27.94 -25.06
N ASP A 545 9.49 -28.56 -26.23
CA ASP A 545 10.54 -29.48 -26.68
C ASP A 545 11.89 -28.77 -26.81
N MET A 546 11.91 -27.58 -27.40
CA MET A 546 13.12 -26.75 -27.52
C MET A 546 13.68 -26.35 -26.16
N ILE A 547 12.82 -25.97 -25.21
CA ILE A 547 13.25 -25.66 -23.84
C ILE A 547 13.88 -26.89 -23.19
N THR A 548 13.22 -28.04 -23.28
CA THR A 548 13.65 -29.30 -22.63
C THR A 548 14.96 -29.83 -23.22
N GLN A 549 15.08 -29.84 -24.56
CA GLN A 549 16.29 -30.24 -25.29
C GLN A 549 17.46 -29.29 -25.03
N THR A 550 17.19 -28.01 -24.77
CA THR A 550 18.24 -27.05 -24.40
C THR A 550 18.63 -27.18 -22.93
N TRP A 551 17.68 -27.45 -22.04
CA TRP A 551 17.90 -27.43 -20.60
C TRP A 551 18.68 -28.62 -20.07
N ASN A 552 18.36 -29.82 -20.56
CA ASN A 552 18.89 -31.09 -20.03
C ASN A 552 20.39 -31.30 -20.31
N PRO A 553 20.95 -30.98 -21.49
CA PRO A 553 22.36 -31.21 -21.78
C PRO A 553 23.33 -30.22 -21.11
N ILE A 554 22.84 -29.10 -20.59
CA ILE A 554 23.71 -28.08 -19.98
C ILE A 554 24.25 -28.61 -18.65
N SER A 555 25.48 -29.13 -18.63
CA SER A 555 26.25 -29.38 -17.41
C SER A 555 27.20 -28.21 -17.19
N LEU A 556 27.14 -27.60 -16.01
CA LEU A 556 27.99 -26.47 -15.64
C LEU A 556 28.79 -26.85 -14.40
N ASN A 557 30.11 -26.85 -14.53
CA ASN A 557 31.02 -27.14 -13.43
C ASN A 557 31.27 -25.86 -12.63
N ASP A 558 30.44 -25.63 -11.61
CA ASP A 558 30.53 -24.49 -10.69
C ASP A 558 30.03 -24.96 -9.33
N SER A 559 30.73 -24.68 -8.22
CA SER A 559 30.36 -25.20 -6.90
C SER A 559 29.05 -24.60 -6.38
N ASN A 560 28.67 -23.41 -6.85
CA ASN A 560 27.48 -22.70 -6.39
C ASN A 560 26.23 -23.02 -7.24
N ALA A 561 25.23 -23.63 -6.62
CA ALA A 561 23.98 -24.03 -7.29
C ALA A 561 23.19 -22.86 -7.92
N MET A 562 23.18 -21.70 -7.27
CA MET A 562 22.51 -20.49 -7.79
C MET A 562 23.23 -19.94 -9.03
N VAL A 563 24.57 -20.00 -9.05
CA VAL A 563 25.38 -19.57 -10.20
C VAL A 563 25.18 -20.52 -11.39
N ARG A 564 25.15 -21.85 -11.15
CA ARG A 564 24.79 -22.84 -12.18
C ARG A 564 23.41 -22.57 -12.76
N PHE A 565 22.41 -22.31 -11.91
CA PHE A 565 21.05 -22.01 -12.34
C PHE A 565 20.97 -20.72 -13.17
N LYS A 566 21.62 -19.63 -12.71
CA LYS A 566 21.70 -18.36 -13.45
C LYS A 566 22.34 -18.55 -14.85
N LYS A 567 23.47 -19.27 -14.91
CA LYS A 567 24.18 -19.54 -16.17
C LYS A 567 23.33 -20.40 -17.12
N LYS A 568 22.61 -21.40 -16.62
CA LYS A 568 21.61 -22.18 -17.39
C LYS A 568 20.53 -21.28 -17.99
N LEU A 569 19.93 -20.39 -17.19
CA LEU A 569 18.91 -19.45 -17.68
C LEU A 569 19.46 -18.47 -18.73
N GLN A 570 20.70 -18.02 -18.58
CA GLN A 570 21.36 -17.15 -19.56
C GLN A 570 21.58 -17.86 -20.91
N ALA A 571 21.96 -19.14 -20.89
CA ALA A 571 22.09 -19.96 -22.10
C ALA A 571 20.72 -20.15 -22.76
N LEU A 572 19.70 -20.54 -21.98
CA LEU A 572 18.33 -20.73 -22.45
C LEU A 572 17.75 -19.46 -23.10
N LYS A 573 17.99 -18.30 -22.49
CA LYS A 573 17.55 -16.99 -23.03
C LYS A 573 18.07 -16.73 -24.45
N LYS A 574 19.31 -17.14 -24.77
CA LYS A 574 19.88 -16.95 -26.12
C LYS A 574 19.13 -17.80 -27.14
N VAL A 575 18.85 -19.06 -26.78
CA VAL A 575 18.13 -20.01 -27.65
C VAL A 575 16.69 -19.54 -27.88
N ILE A 576 15.97 -19.13 -26.83
CA ILE A 576 14.59 -18.61 -26.95
C ILE A 576 14.53 -17.40 -27.90
N ARG A 577 15.48 -16.47 -27.80
CA ARG A 577 15.53 -15.28 -28.68
C ARG A 577 15.68 -15.67 -30.15
N LEU A 578 16.58 -16.61 -30.45
CA LEU A 578 16.80 -17.11 -31.80
C LEU A 578 15.58 -17.86 -32.33
N TRP A 579 15.01 -18.75 -31.52
CA TRP A 579 13.84 -19.54 -31.88
C TRP A 579 12.64 -18.66 -32.23
N ILE A 580 12.37 -17.62 -31.42
CA ILE A 580 11.27 -16.67 -31.68
C ILE A 580 11.56 -15.79 -32.89
N GLY A 581 12.80 -15.37 -33.09
CA GLY A 581 13.21 -14.65 -34.30
C GLY A 581 12.96 -15.47 -35.57
N ASN A 582 13.16 -16.79 -35.50
CA ASN A 582 12.87 -17.70 -36.61
C ASN A 582 11.36 -17.95 -36.76
N TYR A 583 10.65 -18.19 -35.65
CA TYR A 583 9.21 -18.40 -35.65
C TYR A 583 8.44 -17.21 -36.25
N LYS A 584 8.81 -15.97 -35.87
CA LYS A 584 8.23 -14.74 -36.42
C LYS A 584 8.53 -14.55 -37.91
N ARG A 585 9.75 -14.86 -38.36
CA ARG A 585 10.11 -14.83 -39.79
C ARG A 585 9.30 -15.85 -40.60
N ASN A 586 9.13 -17.06 -40.07
CA ASN A 586 8.33 -18.10 -40.73
C ASN A 586 6.84 -17.75 -40.80
N GLN A 587 6.31 -17.04 -39.81
CA GLN A 587 4.93 -16.50 -39.82
C GLN A 587 4.76 -15.36 -40.83
N MET A 588 5.73 -14.43 -40.93
CA MET A 588 5.71 -13.35 -41.93
C MET A 588 5.78 -13.88 -43.36
N ASN A 589 6.63 -14.89 -43.63
CA ASN A 589 6.74 -15.49 -44.96
C ASN A 589 5.45 -16.22 -45.39
N ARG A 590 4.71 -16.82 -44.44
CA ARG A 590 3.37 -17.38 -44.71
C ARG A 590 2.31 -16.33 -45.05
N THR A 591 2.53 -15.06 -44.68
CA THR A 591 1.58 -13.97 -44.97
C THR A 591 1.86 -13.33 -46.33
N THR A 592 3.09 -13.44 -46.85
CA THR A 592 3.45 -12.99 -48.21
C THR A 592 3.06 -13.96 -49.31
N ASP A 593 2.89 -15.25 -48.99
CA ASP A 593 2.39 -16.28 -49.92
C ASP A 593 0.85 -16.29 -50.07
N ILE A 594 0.14 -15.38 -49.39
CA ILE A 594 -1.33 -15.20 -49.47
C ILE A 594 -1.66 -13.81 -50.05
N LYS A 595 -0.89 -13.33 -51.02
CA LYS A 595 -1.28 -12.17 -51.83
C LYS A 595 -1.37 -12.51 -53.30
#